data_AF-A0A959SWH2-F1
#
_entry.id   AF-A0A959SWH2-F1
#
_cell.length_a   1.000
_cell.length_b   1.000
_cell.length_c   1.000
_cell.angle_alpha   90.00
_cell.angle_beta   90.00
_cell.angle_gamma   90.00
#
_symmetry.space_group_name_H-M   'P 1'
#
loop_
_entity.id
_entity.type
_entity.pdbx_description
1 polymer ?
#
loop_
_entity_poly.entity_id
_entity_poly.type
_entity_poly.pdbx_seq_one_letter_code
_entity_poly.pdbx_strand_id
1 'polypeptide(L)'
;MKTFSTNKIIIAVFAIMLTTFMISCQKESSLSDNPGTETVTEEEAKTYSEESMQAEASFDDVEDVAMIAAEEEGDASTYGRSEGTTGRYLPLFVELRLRIGSCADITVSPNDSTYPKTITIDFGTNGCLCPDGKYRRGKIVIHLTAPIRTPNAVMTVTFVDFYLNRAHIEGTKVVTNLSSNGNIKFTVQVVGGKVTFPSGRGYTYQGIKHVVQVEGGDTRMIRDDVYQISGSSQTQFNGGLTVTLNTESPLVKKVVCHWISDGVLKIKINSRVFFLDYGAPNNGDCDNQALLSWNNGNNQLLITLP
;
A
#
# COMPACT_ATOMS: atom_id res chain seq x y z
N MET A 1 -3.72 -6.78 -23.41
CA MET A 1 -3.41 -6.04 -22.15
C MET A 1 -2.09 -6.54 -21.60
N LYS A 2 -1.24 -5.66 -21.05
CA LYS A 2 -0.13 -6.11 -20.19
C LYS A 2 -0.79 -6.79 -18.99
N THR A 3 -0.58 -8.09 -18.81
CA THR A 3 -1.03 -8.80 -17.61
C THR A 3 -0.07 -8.42 -16.50
N PHE A 4 -0.57 -7.66 -15.53
CA PHE A 4 0.15 -7.34 -14.30
C PHE A 4 0.06 -8.57 -13.40
N SER A 5 0.83 -9.62 -13.71
CA SER A 5 1.21 -10.52 -12.65
C SER A 5 2.07 -9.69 -11.72
N THR A 6 1.57 -9.40 -10.51
CA THR A 6 2.36 -8.83 -9.42
C THR A 6 3.46 -9.82 -9.10
N ASN A 7 4.52 -9.78 -9.90
CA ASN A 7 5.69 -10.59 -9.73
C ASN A 7 6.44 -9.97 -8.53
N LYS A 8 6.02 -10.41 -7.34
CA LYS A 8 6.81 -10.49 -6.11
C LYS A 8 7.62 -9.23 -5.81
N ILE A 9 6.96 -8.11 -5.56
CA ILE A 9 7.47 -7.18 -4.55
C ILE A 9 6.87 -7.64 -3.22
N ILE A 10 7.46 -8.72 -2.69
CA ILE A 10 7.23 -9.11 -1.30
C ILE A 10 7.88 -7.98 -0.50
N ILE A 11 7.06 -7.06 0.02
CA ILE A 11 7.49 -6.27 1.18
C ILE A 11 7.65 -7.31 2.29
N ALA A 12 8.89 -7.78 2.45
CA ALA A 12 9.27 -8.69 3.50
C ALA A 12 9.13 -7.94 4.83
N VAL A 13 7.94 -7.97 5.42
CA VAL A 13 7.76 -7.67 6.83
C VAL A 13 8.31 -8.86 7.60
N PHE A 14 9.63 -8.94 7.67
CA PHE A 14 10.29 -9.71 8.72
C PHE A 14 10.42 -8.81 9.93
N ALA A 15 9.69 -9.20 10.98
CA ALA A 15 9.92 -8.74 12.33
C ALA A 15 11.42 -8.84 12.65
N ILE A 16 12.08 -7.68 12.82
CA ILE A 16 13.44 -7.63 13.32
C ILE A 16 13.39 -8.11 14.78
N MET A 17 13.63 -9.40 14.95
CA MET A 17 14.03 -9.95 16.23
C MET A 17 15.45 -9.44 16.51
N LEU A 18 15.53 -8.48 17.42
CA LEU A 18 16.61 -8.29 18.38
C LEU A 18 18.03 -8.70 17.91
N THR A 19 18.70 -7.85 17.13
CA THR A 19 20.16 -7.76 17.16
C THR A 19 20.56 -6.41 17.72
N THR A 20 20.95 -6.44 18.98
CA THR A 20 21.60 -5.38 19.73
C THR A 20 22.80 -4.83 18.96
N PHE A 21 22.63 -3.72 18.26
CA PHE A 21 23.73 -2.81 17.97
C PHE A 21 23.71 -1.69 19.00
N MET A 22 24.67 -1.77 19.91
CA MET A 22 25.03 -0.71 20.86
C MET A 22 25.49 0.51 20.07
N ILE A 23 24.57 1.40 19.70
CA ILE A 23 24.92 2.77 19.32
C ILE A 23 25.05 3.55 20.63
N SER A 24 26.31 3.76 21.02
CA SER A 24 26.68 4.70 22.07
C SER A 24 26.29 6.11 21.65
N CYS A 25 25.09 6.57 21.99
CA CYS A 25 24.74 7.98 21.96
C CYS A 25 25.49 8.69 23.10
N GLN A 26 26.49 9.51 22.76
CA GLN A 26 26.92 10.56 23.68
C GLN A 26 25.76 11.54 23.87
N LYS A 27 25.36 11.71 25.13
CA LYS A 27 24.33 12.65 25.55
C LYS A 27 24.90 14.06 25.44
N GLU A 28 24.62 14.74 24.34
CA GLU A 28 24.80 16.20 24.26
C GLU A 28 23.62 16.86 25.00
N SER A 29 23.95 17.49 26.12
CA SER A 29 23.03 18.26 26.95
C SER A 29 22.88 19.68 26.43
N SER A 30 21.65 20.19 26.54
CA SER A 30 21.18 21.58 26.44
C SER A 30 20.66 22.04 25.06
N LEU A 31 19.36 22.38 24.99
CA LEU A 31 18.91 23.77 25.08
C LEU A 31 17.36 23.90 25.15
N SER A 32 16.94 24.70 26.15
CA SER A 32 15.67 25.41 26.38
C SER A 32 14.33 24.67 26.29
N ASP A 33 13.80 24.34 27.47
CA ASP A 33 12.39 24.11 27.73
C ASP A 33 11.54 25.31 27.32
N ASN A 34 10.61 25.09 26.40
CA ASN A 34 9.47 25.97 26.17
C ASN A 34 8.20 25.18 26.54
N PRO A 35 7.42 25.59 27.56
CA PRO A 35 6.31 24.79 28.04
C PRO A 35 5.14 24.92 27.05
N GLY A 36 4.86 23.85 26.30
CA GLY A 36 3.69 23.79 25.41
C GLY A 36 3.86 22.97 24.13
N THR A 37 5.03 22.38 23.87
CA THR A 37 5.21 21.47 22.73
C THR A 37 5.65 20.12 23.27
N GLU A 38 4.82 19.09 23.16
CA GLU A 38 5.23 17.71 23.48
C GLU A 38 6.46 17.36 22.64
N THR A 39 7.62 17.30 23.29
CA THR A 39 8.88 16.97 22.62
C THR A 39 8.93 15.46 22.41
N VAL A 40 8.51 14.98 21.24
CA VAL A 40 8.69 13.59 20.82
C VAL A 40 10.19 13.28 20.81
N THR A 41 10.64 12.21 21.47
CA THR A 41 12.05 11.79 21.42
C THR A 41 12.41 11.21 20.04
N GLU A 42 13.70 11.09 19.71
CA GLU A 42 14.12 10.48 18.44
C GLU A 42 13.70 9.00 18.32
N GLU A 43 13.76 8.27 19.44
CA GLU A 43 13.34 6.87 19.52
C GLU A 43 11.82 6.73 19.28
N GLU A 44 11.01 7.59 19.93
CA GLU A 44 9.57 7.63 19.69
C GLU A 44 9.26 7.99 18.24
N ALA A 45 9.94 8.99 17.68
CA ALA A 45 9.73 9.42 16.29
C ALA A 45 9.99 8.25 15.31
N LYS A 46 11.03 7.45 15.56
CA LYS A 46 11.31 6.24 14.78
C LYS A 46 10.17 5.22 14.92
N THR A 47 9.77 4.86 16.13
CA THR A 47 8.71 3.87 16.36
C THR A 47 7.38 4.28 15.72
N TYR A 48 6.94 5.52 15.89
CA TYR A 48 5.69 5.99 15.29
C TYR A 48 5.75 6.06 13.76
N SER A 49 6.92 6.36 13.19
CA SER A 49 7.12 6.30 11.74
C SER A 49 7.00 4.86 11.23
N GLU A 50 7.64 3.90 11.90
CA GLU A 50 7.53 2.47 11.59
C GLU A 50 6.08 1.97 11.70
N GLU A 51 5.36 2.33 12.76
CA GLU A 51 3.95 1.96 12.91
C GLU A 51 3.05 2.60 11.82
N SER A 52 3.35 3.85 11.43
CA SER A 52 2.64 4.51 10.32
C SER A 52 2.93 3.83 8.97
N MET A 53 4.15 3.37 8.73
CA MET A 53 4.48 2.60 7.54
C MET A 53 3.78 1.23 7.54
N GLN A 54 3.69 0.59 8.72
CA GLN A 54 2.95 -0.67 8.88
C GLN A 54 1.45 -0.50 8.63
N ALA A 55 0.88 0.68 8.94
CA ALA A 55 -0.50 1.03 8.61
C ALA A 55 -0.72 1.01 7.10
N GLU A 56 0.09 1.75 6.35
CA GLU A 56 0.00 1.79 4.91
C GLU A 56 0.20 0.39 4.30
N ALA A 57 1.19 -0.37 4.77
CA ALA A 57 1.42 -1.73 4.32
C ALA A 57 0.22 -2.68 4.54
N SER A 58 -0.59 -2.45 5.59
CA SER A 58 -1.79 -3.26 5.84
C SER A 58 -2.93 -2.97 4.86
N PHE A 59 -3.11 -1.70 4.47
CA PHE A 59 -4.09 -1.31 3.46
C PHE A 59 -3.62 -1.63 2.04
N ASP A 60 -2.32 -1.62 1.79
CA ASP A 60 -1.73 -2.02 0.51
C ASP A 60 -1.81 -3.54 0.32
N ASP A 61 -1.69 -4.34 1.39
CA ASP A 61 -1.94 -5.79 1.29
C ASP A 61 -3.37 -6.12 0.85
N VAL A 62 -4.36 -5.41 1.41
CA VAL A 62 -5.76 -5.59 1.02
C VAL A 62 -5.99 -5.13 -0.42
N GLU A 63 -5.37 -4.02 -0.83
CA GLU A 63 -5.45 -3.52 -2.20
C GLU A 63 -4.97 -4.57 -3.19
N ASP A 64 -3.81 -5.17 -2.94
CA ASP A 64 -3.28 -6.20 -3.81
C ASP A 64 -4.24 -7.39 -3.94
N VAL A 65 -4.76 -7.89 -2.81
CA VAL A 65 -5.73 -8.99 -2.78
C VAL A 65 -6.97 -8.62 -3.59
N ALA A 66 -7.47 -7.39 -3.43
CA ALA A 66 -8.63 -6.90 -4.15
C ALA A 66 -8.37 -6.69 -5.65
N MET A 67 -7.18 -6.19 -6.01
CA MET A 67 -6.77 -5.97 -7.40
C MET A 67 -6.67 -7.31 -8.15
N ILE A 68 -6.03 -8.32 -7.55
CA ILE A 68 -5.96 -9.67 -8.15
C ILE A 68 -7.37 -10.22 -8.36
N ALA A 69 -8.25 -10.10 -7.36
CA ALA A 69 -9.64 -10.53 -7.49
C ALA A 69 -10.37 -9.78 -8.63
N ALA A 70 -10.21 -8.46 -8.71
CA ALA A 70 -10.85 -7.64 -9.73
C ALA A 70 -10.33 -7.92 -11.15
N GLU A 71 -9.05 -8.24 -11.29
CA GLU A 71 -8.44 -8.61 -12.58
C GLU A 71 -8.92 -9.97 -13.07
N GLU A 72 -8.86 -11.01 -12.23
CA GLU A 72 -9.32 -12.35 -12.61
C GLU A 72 -10.84 -12.37 -12.91
N GLU A 73 -11.61 -11.58 -12.18
CA GLU A 73 -13.03 -11.39 -12.47
C GLU A 73 -13.23 -10.67 -13.81
N GLY A 74 -12.51 -9.56 -14.06
CA GLY A 74 -12.55 -8.84 -15.33
C GLY A 74 -12.18 -9.71 -16.54
N ASP A 75 -11.19 -10.59 -16.38
CA ASP A 75 -10.80 -11.57 -17.40
C ASP A 75 -11.91 -12.60 -17.64
N ALA A 76 -12.53 -13.14 -16.59
CA ALA A 76 -13.67 -14.05 -16.74
C ALA A 76 -14.88 -13.38 -17.43
N SER A 77 -15.15 -12.11 -17.10
CA SER A 77 -16.22 -11.30 -17.71
C SER A 77 -15.94 -10.97 -19.19
N THR A 78 -14.68 -10.78 -19.55
CA THR A 78 -14.25 -10.40 -20.92
C THR A 78 -14.05 -11.61 -21.83
N TYR A 79 -13.23 -12.58 -21.41
CA TYR A 79 -12.84 -13.75 -22.20
C TYR A 79 -13.82 -14.91 -22.13
N GLY A 80 -14.75 -14.89 -21.18
CA GLY A 80 -15.95 -15.74 -21.21
C GLY A 80 -16.83 -15.53 -22.45
N ARG A 81 -16.48 -14.61 -23.36
CA ARG A 81 -17.12 -14.36 -24.66
C ARG A 81 -16.38 -14.90 -25.90
N SER A 82 -15.28 -15.65 -25.77
CA SER A 82 -14.54 -16.11 -26.97
C SER A 82 -15.44 -16.91 -27.92
N GLU A 83 -15.61 -16.40 -29.14
CA GLU A 83 -16.30 -17.10 -30.23
C GLU A 83 -15.69 -18.49 -30.45
N GLY A 84 -16.54 -19.51 -30.59
CA GLY A 84 -16.17 -20.86 -31.01
C GLY A 84 -16.05 -21.91 -29.91
N THR A 85 -15.95 -21.51 -28.64
CA THR A 85 -16.13 -22.38 -27.47
C THR A 85 -17.30 -21.82 -26.68
N THR A 86 -18.12 -22.66 -26.05
CA THR A 86 -19.21 -22.21 -25.16
C THR A 86 -18.62 -21.49 -23.95
N GLY A 87 -18.22 -20.22 -24.12
CA GLY A 87 -17.59 -19.40 -23.09
C GLY A 87 -18.55 -19.25 -21.93
N ARG A 88 -18.25 -19.95 -20.84
CA ARG A 88 -19.00 -19.88 -19.60
C ARG A 88 -18.29 -18.90 -18.69
N TYR A 89 -19.03 -17.91 -18.17
CA TYR A 89 -18.53 -17.09 -17.07
C TYR A 89 -18.12 -18.00 -15.91
N LEU A 90 -16.81 -18.03 -15.62
CA LEU A 90 -16.24 -18.90 -14.60
C LEU A 90 -14.98 -18.25 -14.00
N PRO A 91 -15.13 -17.36 -13.00
CA PRO A 91 -14.00 -16.76 -12.32
C PRO A 91 -13.35 -17.80 -11.40
N LEU A 92 -12.26 -18.41 -11.88
CA LEU A 92 -11.54 -19.47 -11.15
C LEU A 92 -10.65 -18.94 -10.04
N PHE A 93 -10.36 -17.63 -10.00
CA PHE A 93 -9.53 -16.97 -8.98
C PHE A 93 -8.25 -17.76 -8.64
N VAL A 94 -7.53 -18.22 -9.67
CA VAL A 94 -6.36 -19.09 -9.52
C VAL A 94 -5.23 -18.32 -8.86
N GLU A 95 -4.92 -17.12 -9.35
CA GLU A 95 -3.85 -16.28 -8.81
C GLU A 95 -4.18 -15.80 -7.40
N LEU A 96 -5.43 -15.41 -7.17
CA LEU A 96 -5.89 -15.06 -5.84
C LEU A 96 -5.72 -16.23 -4.87
N ARG A 97 -6.11 -17.45 -5.25
CA ARG A 97 -5.93 -18.66 -4.43
C ARG A 97 -4.47 -19.03 -4.18
N LEU A 98 -3.57 -18.74 -5.12
CA LEU A 98 -2.13 -18.90 -4.88
C LEU A 98 -1.62 -17.93 -3.80
N ARG A 99 -2.18 -16.72 -3.72
CA ARG A 99 -1.82 -15.72 -2.71
C ARG A 99 -2.45 -16.01 -1.34
N ILE A 100 -3.75 -16.24 -1.29
CA ILE A 100 -4.53 -16.30 -0.03
C ILE A 100 -4.87 -17.73 0.43
N GLY A 101 -4.58 -18.74 -0.40
CA GLY A 101 -4.90 -20.14 -0.11
C GLY A 101 -6.34 -20.51 -0.47
N SER A 102 -6.69 -21.77 -0.24
CA SER A 102 -7.99 -22.35 -0.61
C SER A 102 -9.06 -22.26 0.48
N CYS A 103 -8.73 -21.83 1.69
CA CYS A 103 -9.66 -21.80 2.82
C CYS A 103 -10.62 -20.61 2.81
N ALA A 104 -10.38 -19.60 1.96
CA ALA A 104 -11.29 -18.48 1.79
C ALA A 104 -12.39 -18.83 0.80
N ASP A 105 -13.64 -18.59 1.18
CA ASP A 105 -14.79 -18.71 0.30
C ASP A 105 -14.92 -17.44 -0.53
N ILE A 106 -14.80 -17.56 -1.85
CA ILE A 106 -14.89 -16.44 -2.79
C ILE A 106 -16.23 -16.52 -3.53
N THR A 107 -17.03 -15.46 -3.43
CA THR A 107 -18.33 -15.36 -4.10
C THR A 107 -18.41 -14.11 -4.96
N VAL A 108 -19.17 -14.17 -6.05
CA VAL A 108 -19.38 -13.04 -6.98
C VAL A 108 -20.88 -12.85 -7.24
N SER A 109 -21.33 -11.60 -7.19
CA SER A 109 -22.73 -11.23 -7.45
C SER A 109 -22.81 -9.95 -8.30
N PRO A 110 -23.54 -9.93 -9.43
CA PRO A 110 -24.16 -11.09 -10.08
C PRO A 110 -23.12 -12.08 -10.63
N ASN A 111 -23.48 -13.37 -10.66
CA ASN A 111 -22.63 -14.47 -11.15
C ASN A 111 -22.76 -14.67 -12.68
N ASP A 112 -22.56 -13.59 -13.43
CA ASP A 112 -22.59 -13.54 -14.90
C ASP A 112 -21.54 -12.54 -15.41
N SER A 113 -21.62 -12.04 -16.65
CA SER A 113 -20.65 -11.04 -17.18
C SER A 113 -21.11 -9.58 -17.08
N THR A 114 -22.17 -9.31 -16.30
CA THR A 114 -22.75 -7.96 -16.14
C THR A 114 -22.14 -7.21 -14.96
N TYR A 115 -22.05 -5.88 -15.07
CA TYR A 115 -21.61 -4.97 -14.03
C TYR A 115 -22.74 -4.00 -13.64
N PRO A 116 -22.75 -3.47 -12.41
CA PRO A 116 -21.72 -3.58 -11.36
C PRO A 116 -21.66 -4.96 -10.70
N LYS A 117 -20.52 -5.28 -10.06
CA LYS A 117 -20.26 -6.55 -9.39
C LYS A 117 -19.82 -6.37 -7.95
N THR A 118 -20.08 -7.39 -7.13
CA THR A 118 -19.59 -7.51 -5.76
C THR A 118 -18.88 -8.85 -5.63
N ILE A 119 -17.58 -8.81 -5.31
CA ILE A 119 -16.76 -9.97 -4.97
C ILE A 119 -16.62 -9.98 -3.44
N THR A 120 -16.97 -11.08 -2.80
CA THR A 120 -16.76 -11.26 -1.36
C THR A 120 -15.74 -12.37 -1.14
N ILE A 121 -14.67 -12.04 -0.40
CA ILE A 121 -13.66 -13.00 0.05
C ILE A 121 -13.89 -13.20 1.55
N ASP A 122 -14.38 -14.39 1.92
CA ASP A 122 -14.74 -14.74 3.28
C ASP A 122 -13.73 -15.74 3.86
N PHE A 123 -12.94 -15.28 4.84
CA PHE A 123 -11.97 -16.11 5.56
C PHE A 123 -12.60 -16.84 6.77
N GLY A 124 -13.91 -16.69 6.97
CA GLY A 124 -14.65 -17.26 8.08
C GLY A 124 -14.28 -16.66 9.44
N THR A 125 -14.94 -17.17 10.49
CA THR A 125 -14.70 -16.74 11.88
C THR A 125 -13.48 -17.39 12.51
N ASN A 126 -13.02 -18.53 11.96
CA ASN A 126 -11.83 -19.23 12.42
C ASN A 126 -10.56 -18.77 11.70
N GLY A 127 -10.70 -17.93 10.66
CA GLY A 127 -9.60 -17.41 9.88
C GLY A 127 -8.82 -18.45 9.08
N CYS A 128 -7.79 -17.95 8.41
CA CYS A 128 -7.00 -18.61 7.39
C CYS A 128 -5.54 -18.20 7.55
N LEU A 129 -4.62 -19.16 7.76
CA LEU A 129 -3.20 -18.91 7.52
C LEU A 129 -2.94 -19.03 6.02
N CYS A 130 -2.68 -17.90 5.38
CA CYS A 130 -2.50 -17.83 3.93
C CYS A 130 -1.06 -18.23 3.52
N PRO A 131 -0.85 -18.68 2.27
CA PRO A 131 0.48 -19.01 1.73
C PRO A 131 1.51 -17.88 1.82
N ASP A 132 1.07 -16.63 1.84
CA ASP A 132 1.93 -15.45 2.05
C ASP A 132 2.38 -15.24 3.51
N GLY A 133 2.05 -16.18 4.41
CA GLY A 133 2.42 -16.15 5.82
C GLY A 133 1.55 -15.26 6.70
N LYS A 134 0.53 -14.59 6.11
CA LYS A 134 -0.38 -13.71 6.86
C LYS A 134 -1.62 -14.49 7.28
N TYR A 135 -2.07 -14.25 8.50
CA TYR A 135 -3.31 -14.84 9.00
C TYR A 135 -4.47 -13.88 8.76
N ARG A 136 -5.53 -14.29 8.05
CA ARG A 136 -6.68 -13.44 7.72
C ARG A 136 -7.97 -14.03 8.28
N ARG A 137 -8.86 -13.19 8.81
CA ARG A 137 -10.17 -13.60 9.36
C ARG A 137 -11.23 -12.56 9.00
N GLY A 138 -12.49 -12.96 8.91
CA GLY A 138 -13.59 -12.07 8.50
C GLY A 138 -13.67 -11.93 6.98
N LYS A 139 -14.17 -10.81 6.48
CA LYS A 139 -14.45 -10.64 5.04
C LYS A 139 -13.87 -9.37 4.46
N ILE A 140 -13.41 -9.50 3.22
CA ILE A 140 -13.13 -8.38 2.32
C ILE A 140 -14.25 -8.35 1.27
N VAL A 141 -14.93 -7.21 1.15
CA VAL A 141 -16.04 -7.01 0.21
C VAL A 141 -15.62 -5.97 -0.81
N ILE A 142 -15.59 -6.37 -2.08
CA ILE A 142 -15.07 -5.59 -3.20
C ILE A 142 -16.24 -5.28 -4.14
N HIS A 143 -16.56 -4.01 -4.34
CA HIS A 143 -17.54 -3.53 -5.29
C HIS A 143 -16.85 -2.95 -6.53
N LEU A 144 -17.25 -3.39 -7.72
CA LEU A 144 -16.68 -2.99 -9.01
C LEU A 144 -17.78 -2.39 -9.88
N THR A 145 -17.56 -1.17 -10.39
CA THR A 145 -18.51 -0.54 -11.33
C THR A 145 -18.36 -1.06 -12.77
N ALA A 146 -17.19 -1.58 -13.11
CA ALA A 146 -16.79 -2.14 -14.40
C ALA A 146 -15.51 -2.99 -14.18
N PRO A 147 -15.00 -3.73 -15.19
CA PRO A 147 -13.68 -4.34 -15.08
C PRO A 147 -12.63 -3.29 -14.68
N ILE A 148 -11.77 -3.58 -13.70
CA ILE A 148 -10.90 -2.55 -13.09
C ILE A 148 -9.92 -1.91 -14.07
N ARG A 149 -9.65 -2.57 -15.21
CA ARG A 149 -8.79 -2.08 -16.29
C ARG A 149 -9.52 -1.16 -17.29
N THR A 150 -10.84 -1.02 -17.19
CA THR A 150 -11.63 -0.07 -17.99
C THR A 150 -11.45 1.36 -17.45
N PRO A 151 -11.21 2.37 -18.32
CA PRO A 151 -11.17 3.77 -17.89
C PRO A 151 -12.42 4.17 -17.12
N ASN A 152 -12.25 4.92 -16.03
CA ASN A 152 -13.28 5.33 -15.08
C ASN A 152 -13.93 4.20 -14.26
N ALA A 153 -13.41 2.96 -14.34
CA ALA A 153 -13.82 1.92 -13.40
C ALA A 153 -13.42 2.28 -11.98
N VAL A 154 -14.30 1.97 -11.03
CA VAL A 154 -14.10 2.22 -9.59
C VAL A 154 -14.23 0.89 -8.86
N MET A 155 -13.20 0.57 -8.08
CA MET A 155 -13.18 -0.51 -7.11
C MET A 155 -13.31 0.07 -5.71
N THR A 156 -14.33 -0.33 -4.96
CA THR A 156 -14.51 0.04 -3.56
C THR A 156 -14.39 -1.21 -2.69
N VAL A 157 -13.45 -1.19 -1.76
CA VAL A 157 -13.17 -2.28 -0.83
C VAL A 157 -13.61 -1.87 0.56
N THR A 158 -14.40 -2.74 1.20
CA THR A 158 -14.89 -2.59 2.57
C THR A 158 -14.66 -3.88 3.34
N PHE A 159 -14.81 -3.80 4.66
CA PHE A 159 -14.47 -4.87 5.58
C PHE A 159 -15.66 -5.28 6.44
N VAL A 160 -15.79 -6.58 6.70
CA VAL A 160 -16.75 -7.13 7.67
C VAL A 160 -15.99 -7.97 8.67
N ASP A 161 -15.85 -7.46 9.90
CA ASP A 161 -15.08 -8.08 10.99
C ASP A 161 -13.71 -8.59 10.52
N PHE A 162 -13.01 -7.81 9.69
CA PHE A 162 -11.77 -8.24 9.05
C PHE A 162 -10.57 -8.05 9.96
N TYR A 163 -9.76 -9.10 10.07
CA TYR A 163 -8.51 -9.08 10.82
C TYR A 163 -7.36 -9.51 9.91
N LEU A 164 -6.30 -8.71 9.89
CA LEU A 164 -5.01 -9.07 9.32
C LEU A 164 -4.04 -9.34 10.47
N ASN A 165 -3.56 -10.57 10.55
CA ASN A 165 -2.89 -11.15 11.70
C ASN A 165 -3.74 -10.98 12.97
N ARG A 166 -3.33 -10.08 13.85
CA ARG A 166 -4.04 -9.75 15.10
C ARG A 166 -4.74 -8.39 15.04
N ALA A 167 -4.53 -7.63 13.97
CA ALA A 167 -5.04 -6.28 13.83
C ALA A 167 -6.43 -6.30 13.20
N HIS A 168 -7.42 -5.72 13.88
CA HIS A 168 -8.73 -5.44 13.30
C HIS A 168 -8.61 -4.25 12.35
N ILE A 169 -9.06 -4.39 11.11
CA ILE A 169 -8.97 -3.36 10.08
C ILE A 169 -10.37 -2.93 9.67
N GLU A 170 -10.60 -1.62 9.74
CA GLU A 170 -11.85 -0.96 9.38
C GLU A 170 -11.56 0.15 8.36
N GLY A 171 -12.61 0.60 7.67
CA GLY A 171 -12.56 1.71 6.72
C GLY A 171 -13.01 1.33 5.31
N THR A 172 -12.76 2.23 4.36
CA THR A 172 -13.08 2.03 2.94
C THR A 172 -11.87 2.39 2.09
N LYS A 173 -11.48 1.48 1.19
CA LYS A 173 -10.43 1.73 0.19
C LYS A 173 -11.06 1.88 -1.19
N VAL A 174 -10.74 2.95 -1.90
CA VAL A 174 -11.29 3.25 -3.22
C VAL A 174 -10.15 3.34 -4.24
N VAL A 175 -10.23 2.54 -5.29
CA VAL A 175 -9.30 2.61 -6.44
C VAL A 175 -10.10 3.05 -7.66
N THR A 176 -9.68 4.15 -8.28
CA THR A 176 -10.29 4.66 -9.52
C THR A 176 -9.29 4.61 -10.66
N ASN A 177 -9.68 3.98 -11.75
CA ASN A 177 -8.88 3.94 -12.97
C ASN A 177 -9.08 5.25 -13.76
N LEU A 178 -8.02 6.05 -13.88
CA LEU A 178 -7.97 7.28 -14.67
C LEU A 178 -7.14 7.11 -15.95
N SER A 179 -6.87 5.87 -16.36
CA SER A 179 -6.01 5.56 -17.51
C SER A 179 -6.60 6.17 -18.77
N SER A 180 -5.71 6.73 -19.59
CA SER A 180 -6.05 7.48 -20.79
C SER A 180 -4.93 7.33 -21.80
N ASN A 181 -5.24 7.20 -23.09
CA ASN A 181 -4.24 7.16 -24.17
C ASN A 181 -3.16 6.08 -23.96
N GLY A 182 -3.54 4.90 -23.47
CA GLY A 182 -2.62 3.77 -23.24
C GLY A 182 -1.81 3.83 -21.94
N ASN A 183 -1.68 4.99 -21.32
CA ASN A 183 -0.94 5.15 -20.06
C ASN A 183 -1.79 4.79 -18.85
N ILE A 184 -1.23 3.96 -17.96
CA ILE A 184 -1.86 3.57 -16.70
C ILE A 184 -1.91 4.77 -15.75
N LYS A 185 -3.10 5.04 -15.22
CA LYS A 185 -3.30 6.04 -14.15
C LYS A 185 -4.31 5.52 -13.14
N PHE A 186 -3.98 5.60 -11.86
CA PHE A 186 -4.88 5.24 -10.76
C PHE A 186 -4.87 6.28 -9.66
N THR A 187 -6.02 6.46 -9.02
CA THR A 187 -6.09 7.05 -7.68
C THR A 187 -6.46 5.98 -6.69
N VAL A 188 -5.76 5.92 -5.57
CA VAL A 188 -5.97 4.99 -4.47
C VAL A 188 -6.21 5.80 -3.22
N GLN A 189 -7.36 5.63 -2.58
CA GLN A 189 -7.76 6.40 -1.41
C GLN A 189 -8.19 5.48 -0.28
N VAL A 190 -7.80 5.79 0.95
CA VAL A 190 -8.35 5.19 2.17
C VAL A 190 -9.12 6.25 2.94
N VAL A 191 -10.38 5.96 3.24
CA VAL A 191 -11.30 6.83 3.98
C VAL A 191 -11.75 6.13 5.24
N GLY A 192 -11.67 6.84 6.37
CA GLY A 192 -12.10 6.31 7.68
C GLY A 192 -11.35 5.05 8.10
N GLY A 193 -10.10 4.90 7.65
CA GLY A 193 -9.27 3.76 8.01
C GLY A 193 -9.04 3.73 9.52
N LYS A 194 -9.15 2.56 10.13
CA LYS A 194 -8.88 2.38 11.54
C LYS A 194 -8.31 1.00 11.80
N VAL A 195 -7.27 0.94 12.62
CA VAL A 195 -6.61 -0.31 12.99
C VAL A 195 -6.58 -0.42 14.49
N THR A 196 -7.03 -1.56 15.01
CA THR A 196 -7.05 -1.85 16.45
C THR A 196 -6.36 -3.18 16.73
N PHE A 197 -5.38 -3.19 17.63
CA PHE A 197 -4.68 -4.39 18.08
C PHE A 197 -5.35 -4.98 19.33
N PRO A 198 -5.10 -6.26 19.68
CA PRO A 198 -5.72 -6.89 20.86
C PRO A 198 -5.36 -6.22 22.18
N SER A 199 -4.24 -5.48 22.22
CA SER A 199 -3.85 -4.67 23.38
C SER A 199 -4.72 -3.43 23.59
N GLY A 200 -5.64 -3.12 22.68
CA GLY A 200 -6.41 -1.88 22.68
C GLY A 200 -5.66 -0.68 22.06
N ARG A 201 -4.37 -0.83 21.75
CA ARG A 201 -3.62 0.15 20.96
C ARG A 201 -4.16 0.18 19.53
N GLY A 202 -4.07 1.33 18.88
CA GLY A 202 -4.53 1.50 17.51
C GLY A 202 -4.25 2.90 16.97
N TYR A 203 -4.69 3.09 15.75
CA TYR A 203 -4.61 4.36 15.03
C TYR A 203 -5.74 4.49 14.01
N THR A 204 -6.05 5.71 13.62
CA THR A 204 -6.82 6.01 12.41
C THR A 204 -5.88 6.37 11.27
N TYR A 205 -6.26 5.99 10.05
CA TYR A 205 -5.48 6.21 8.84
C TYR A 205 -6.38 6.74 7.72
N GLN A 206 -5.89 7.74 7.02
CA GLN A 206 -6.47 8.22 5.78
C GLN A 206 -5.36 8.58 4.82
N GLY A 207 -5.59 8.39 3.52
CA GLY A 207 -4.58 8.72 2.53
C GLY A 207 -5.12 8.71 1.13
N ILE A 208 -4.42 9.42 0.25
CA ILE A 208 -4.65 9.45 -1.18
C ILE A 208 -3.33 9.34 -1.91
N LYS A 209 -3.27 8.46 -2.90
CA LYS A 209 -2.12 8.15 -3.73
C LYS A 209 -2.55 8.23 -5.20
N HIS A 210 -1.75 8.87 -6.02
CA HIS A 210 -1.89 8.96 -7.46
C HIS A 210 -0.71 8.21 -8.08
N VAL A 211 -1.00 7.23 -8.91
CA VAL A 211 -0.01 6.43 -9.64
C VAL A 211 -0.17 6.73 -11.12
N VAL A 212 0.90 7.17 -11.78
CA VAL A 212 0.90 7.51 -13.20
C VAL A 212 2.07 6.83 -13.87
N GLN A 213 1.80 6.05 -14.92
CA GLN A 213 2.85 5.55 -15.80
C GLN A 213 3.36 6.68 -16.69
N VAL A 214 4.67 6.88 -16.68
CA VAL A 214 5.35 7.95 -17.43
C VAL A 214 6.27 7.41 -18.54
N GLU A 215 6.69 6.15 -18.45
CA GLU A 215 7.47 5.46 -19.50
C GLU A 215 6.98 4.01 -19.69
N GLY A 216 7.34 3.41 -20.83
CA GLY A 216 7.03 2.01 -21.16
C GLY A 216 5.60 1.74 -21.65
N GLY A 217 4.71 2.75 -21.64
CA GLY A 217 3.31 2.60 -22.05
C GLY A 217 3.09 2.06 -23.47
N ASP A 218 4.02 2.33 -24.37
CA ASP A 218 3.95 1.93 -25.79
C ASP A 218 4.45 0.50 -26.07
N THR A 219 5.11 -0.14 -25.12
CA THR A 219 5.65 -1.50 -25.30
C THR A 219 4.74 -2.54 -24.64
N ARG A 220 5.03 -3.83 -24.85
CA ARG A 220 4.41 -4.92 -24.07
C ARG A 220 5.30 -5.39 -22.92
N MET A 221 6.54 -4.90 -22.87
CA MET A 221 7.47 -5.20 -21.79
C MET A 221 7.00 -4.45 -20.54
N ILE A 222 7.12 -5.07 -19.37
CA ILE A 222 6.75 -4.42 -18.09
C ILE A 222 8.00 -3.85 -17.40
N ARG A 223 9.18 -4.41 -17.73
CA ARG A 223 10.44 -4.05 -17.06
C ARG A 223 10.94 -2.65 -17.42
N ASP A 224 10.53 -2.12 -18.56
CA ASP A 224 10.80 -0.75 -19.05
C ASP A 224 9.77 0.27 -18.53
N ASP A 225 8.76 -0.15 -17.78
CA ASP A 225 7.78 0.78 -17.22
C ASP A 225 8.39 1.62 -16.10
N VAL A 226 8.05 2.91 -16.10
CA VAL A 226 8.36 3.85 -15.03
C VAL A 226 7.07 4.49 -14.53
N TYR A 227 6.90 4.50 -13.22
CA TYR A 227 5.74 5.08 -12.55
C TYR A 227 6.15 6.28 -11.69
N GLN A 228 5.31 7.29 -11.65
CA GLN A 228 5.35 8.37 -10.68
C GLN A 228 4.24 8.18 -9.65
N ILE A 229 4.60 8.32 -8.39
CA ILE A 229 3.70 8.17 -7.24
C ILE A 229 3.69 9.48 -6.48
N SER A 230 2.51 10.10 -6.34
CA SER A 230 2.33 11.31 -5.53
C SER A 230 1.15 11.11 -4.59
N GLY A 231 1.13 11.81 -3.46
CA GLY A 231 0.05 11.64 -2.50
C GLY A 231 0.32 12.21 -1.14
N SER A 232 -0.66 12.00 -0.26
CA SER A 232 -0.55 12.33 1.15
C SER A 232 -1.27 11.29 2.00
N SER A 233 -0.76 11.06 3.20
CA SER A 233 -1.40 10.19 4.19
C SER A 233 -1.26 10.77 5.59
N GLN A 234 -2.17 10.41 6.47
CA GLN A 234 -2.16 10.79 7.87
C GLN A 234 -2.53 9.60 8.73
N THR A 235 -1.66 9.31 9.70
CA THR A 235 -1.86 8.32 10.76
C THR A 235 -1.97 9.05 12.08
N GLN A 236 -3.09 8.88 12.78
CA GLN A 236 -3.32 9.45 14.10
C GLN A 236 -3.41 8.32 15.12
N PHE A 237 -2.50 8.31 16.09
CA PHE A 237 -2.44 7.30 17.14
C PHE A 237 -3.37 7.66 18.30
N ASN A 238 -3.83 6.66 19.04
CA ASN A 238 -4.70 6.86 20.21
C ASN A 238 -4.09 7.80 21.28
N GLY A 239 -2.76 7.94 21.31
CA GLY A 239 -2.04 8.85 22.21
C GLY A 239 -1.97 10.30 21.73
N GLY A 240 -2.65 10.67 20.64
CA GLY A 240 -2.69 12.04 20.11
C GLY A 240 -1.59 12.37 19.10
N LEU A 241 -0.49 11.59 19.07
CA LEU A 241 0.56 11.75 18.08
C LEU A 241 0.04 11.53 16.66
N THR A 242 0.48 12.38 15.74
CA THR A 242 0.09 12.34 14.34
C THR A 242 1.33 12.28 13.44
N VAL A 243 1.36 11.31 12.53
CA VAL A 243 2.34 11.21 11.44
C VAL A 243 1.62 11.58 10.14
N THR A 244 2.17 12.53 9.39
CA THR A 244 1.66 12.92 8.07
C THR A 244 2.77 12.75 7.04
N LEU A 245 2.47 12.05 5.96
CA LEU A 245 3.36 11.87 4.82
C LEU A 245 2.82 12.70 3.65
N ASN A 246 3.69 13.40 2.94
CA ASN A 246 3.32 14.17 1.75
C ASN A 246 4.46 14.11 0.74
N THR A 247 4.17 13.80 -0.52
CA THR A 247 5.17 13.90 -1.59
C THR A 247 5.37 15.36 -1.95
N GLU A 248 6.59 15.88 -1.78
CA GLU A 248 6.98 17.23 -2.23
C GLU A 248 7.34 17.23 -3.71
N SER A 249 7.97 16.14 -4.16
CA SER A 249 8.07 15.78 -5.58
C SER A 249 7.60 14.33 -5.78
N PRO A 250 7.03 13.98 -6.95
CA PRO A 250 6.57 12.63 -7.21
C PRO A 250 7.70 11.61 -7.05
N LEU A 251 7.41 10.51 -6.34
CA LEU A 251 8.34 9.40 -6.17
C LEU A 251 8.40 8.60 -7.46
N VAL A 252 9.60 8.37 -7.99
CA VAL A 252 9.83 7.65 -9.24
C VAL A 252 10.11 6.19 -8.95
N LYS A 253 9.26 5.31 -9.46
CA LYS A 253 9.40 3.86 -9.36
C LYS A 253 9.62 3.25 -10.75
N LYS A 254 10.89 2.98 -11.07
CA LYS A 254 11.28 2.18 -12.23
C LYS A 254 11.00 0.70 -11.92
N VAL A 255 10.28 -0.03 -12.77
CA VAL A 255 9.96 -1.44 -12.50
C VAL A 255 11.21 -2.32 -12.44
N VAL A 256 12.22 -2.03 -13.26
CA VAL A 256 13.51 -2.73 -13.21
C VAL A 256 14.27 -2.51 -11.89
N CYS A 257 13.96 -1.43 -11.19
CA CYS A 257 14.64 -1.05 -9.95
C CYS A 257 13.94 -1.64 -8.75
N HIS A 258 14.69 -2.15 -7.76
CA HIS A 258 14.10 -2.62 -6.51
C HIS A 258 13.63 -1.46 -5.62
N TRP A 259 14.39 -0.38 -5.56
CA TRP A 259 14.12 0.79 -4.73
C TRP A 259 13.28 1.86 -5.45
N ILE A 260 12.87 2.89 -4.71
CA ILE A 260 12.38 4.14 -5.30
C ILE A 260 13.60 4.86 -5.84
N SER A 261 13.55 5.27 -7.11
CA SER A 261 14.70 5.85 -7.78
C SER A 261 14.83 7.34 -7.53
N ASP A 262 13.74 8.09 -7.36
CA ASP A 262 13.84 9.55 -7.23
C ASP A 262 12.60 10.09 -6.52
N GLY A 263 12.65 11.37 -6.14
CA GLY A 263 11.56 12.10 -5.49
C GLY A 263 11.79 12.33 -4.01
N VAL A 264 11.01 13.25 -3.45
CA VAL A 264 11.17 13.72 -2.07
C VAL A 264 9.88 13.51 -1.30
N LEU A 265 9.96 12.72 -0.23
CA LEU A 265 8.88 12.50 0.72
C LEU A 265 9.09 13.39 1.94
N LYS A 266 8.10 14.23 2.25
CA LYS A 266 8.04 14.96 3.51
C LYS A 266 7.33 14.13 4.57
N ILE A 267 7.97 14.02 5.71
CA ILE A 267 7.48 13.30 6.89
C ILE A 267 7.28 14.35 7.98
N LYS A 268 6.07 14.47 8.48
CA LYS A 268 5.74 15.36 9.59
C LYS A 268 5.25 14.55 10.78
N ILE A 269 5.97 14.63 11.89
CA ILE A 269 5.62 13.98 13.16
C ILE A 269 5.27 15.09 14.14
N ASN A 270 3.99 15.26 14.46
CA ASN A 270 3.47 16.43 15.16
C ASN A 270 3.95 17.74 14.52
N SER A 271 4.86 18.48 15.15
CA SER A 271 5.45 19.72 14.63
C SER A 271 6.79 19.53 13.91
N ARG A 272 7.44 18.37 14.06
CA ARG A 272 8.76 18.09 13.46
C ARG A 272 8.61 17.70 12.01
N VAL A 273 9.48 18.24 11.17
CA VAL A 273 9.46 18.03 9.71
C VAL A 273 10.80 17.45 9.27
N PHE A 274 10.71 16.37 8.51
CA PHE A 274 11.81 15.67 7.87
C PHE A 274 11.52 15.57 6.37
N PHE A 275 12.59 15.46 5.58
CA PHE A 275 12.52 15.16 4.16
C PHE A 275 13.38 13.95 3.87
N LEU A 276 12.82 13.00 3.14
CA LEU A 276 13.52 11.83 2.64
C LEU A 276 13.65 11.97 1.13
N ASP A 277 14.86 12.23 0.66
CA ASP A 277 15.21 12.36 -0.74
C ASP A 277 15.75 11.03 -1.27
N TYR A 278 14.97 10.39 -2.16
CA TYR A 278 15.31 9.12 -2.78
C TYR A 278 16.24 9.25 -3.99
N GLY A 279 16.41 10.46 -4.52
CA GLY A 279 17.37 10.72 -5.60
C GLY A 279 18.80 10.78 -5.10
N ALA A 280 19.01 11.13 -3.83
CA ALA A 280 20.33 11.29 -3.25
C ALA A 280 20.99 9.93 -2.87
N PRO A 281 22.31 9.76 -3.10
CA PRO A 281 23.26 10.77 -3.57
C PRO A 281 23.47 10.76 -5.10
N ASN A 282 22.92 9.78 -5.82
CA ASN A 282 23.30 9.49 -7.21
C ASN A 282 22.24 9.89 -8.25
N ASN A 283 21.37 10.87 -7.95
CA ASN A 283 20.29 11.36 -8.81
C ASN A 283 19.44 10.24 -9.45
N GLY A 284 19.14 9.20 -8.69
CA GLY A 284 18.23 8.13 -9.08
C GLY A 284 18.76 7.03 -9.99
N ASP A 285 20.05 6.70 -9.80
CA ASP A 285 20.75 5.55 -10.37
C ASP A 285 20.36 4.19 -9.75
N CYS A 286 19.17 4.08 -9.16
CA CYS A 286 18.65 2.83 -8.57
C CYS A 286 19.60 2.23 -7.53
N ASP A 287 20.00 3.02 -6.55
CA ASP A 287 20.70 2.55 -5.37
C ASP A 287 19.72 2.30 -4.21
N ASN A 288 20.26 1.76 -3.12
CA ASN A 288 19.53 1.52 -1.89
C ASN A 288 19.75 2.64 -0.87
N GLN A 289 19.97 3.87 -1.31
CA GLN A 289 20.24 5.00 -0.45
C GLN A 289 19.13 6.05 -0.52
N ALA A 290 19.00 6.82 0.55
CA ALA A 290 18.17 8.02 0.57
C ALA A 290 18.76 9.00 1.58
N LEU A 291 18.63 10.30 1.32
CA LEU A 291 19.08 11.35 2.23
C LEU A 291 17.93 11.83 3.12
N LEU A 292 18.04 11.54 4.41
CA LEU A 292 17.16 12.09 5.43
C LEU A 292 17.68 13.46 5.86
N SER A 293 16.85 14.50 5.81
CA SER A 293 17.20 15.85 6.26
C SER A 293 16.13 16.48 7.15
N TRP A 294 16.56 17.33 8.10
CA TRP A 294 15.69 18.06 9.02
C TRP A 294 16.29 19.40 9.43
N ASN A 295 15.56 20.18 10.23
CA ASN A 295 15.96 21.52 10.65
C ASN A 295 16.34 22.43 9.46
N ASN A 296 15.50 22.43 8.42
CA ASN A 296 15.73 23.17 7.17
C ASN A 296 17.04 22.80 6.45
N GLY A 297 17.43 21.52 6.52
CA GLY A 297 18.62 21.00 5.83
C GLY A 297 19.92 21.16 6.60
N ASN A 298 19.90 21.78 7.79
CA ASN A 298 21.09 21.90 8.65
C ASN A 298 21.60 20.56 9.16
N ASN A 299 20.71 19.58 9.27
CA ASN A 299 21.05 18.22 9.66
C ASN A 299 20.67 17.25 8.56
N GLN A 300 21.56 16.31 8.27
CA GLN A 300 21.39 15.33 7.21
C GLN A 300 22.01 13.98 7.61
N LEU A 301 21.40 12.89 7.16
CA LEU A 301 21.88 11.53 7.34
C LEU A 301 21.58 10.73 6.07
N LEU A 302 22.60 10.11 5.50
CA LEU A 302 22.40 9.14 4.43
C LEU A 302 21.97 7.80 5.04
N ILE A 303 20.79 7.32 4.67
CA ILE A 303 20.23 6.07 5.17
C ILE A 303 20.27 4.99 4.09
N THR A 304 20.34 3.73 4.52
CA THR A 304 20.20 2.57 3.63
C THR A 304 18.76 2.08 3.68
N LEU A 305 18.13 2.02 2.51
CA LEU A 305 16.81 1.44 2.32
C LEU A 305 16.89 -0.09 2.47
N PRO A 306 15.86 -0.71 3.06
CA PRO A 306 15.82 -2.16 3.25
C PRO A 306 15.77 -2.95 1.93
#